data_AF-A0A4U5MJW2-F1
#
_entry.id   AF-A0A4U5MJW2-F1
#
_cell.length_a   1.000
_cell.length_b   1.000
_cell.length_c   1.000
_cell.angle_alpha   90.00
_cell.angle_beta   90.00
_cell.angle_gamma   90.00
#
_symmetry.space_group_name_H-M   'P 1'
#
loop_
_entity.id
_entity.type
_entity.pdbx_description
1 polymer ?
#
loop_
_entity_poly.entity_id
_entity_poly.type
_entity_poly.pdbx_seq_one_letter_code
_entity_poly.pdbx_strand_id
1 'polypeptide(L)'
;MPNFGYYYYHLYLWSYVYRPGALAISVIESYYDPIFMGIIFLIYMLVLAFMVKMRESASGLSKSELRIFCVAVVSFLYESFFTCWSFWVPPLLPDQDMLMDISSNFFWILDCGLFALVMLVFNRNLRKKMLQLTRTSTVVVITQN
;
A
#
# COMPACT_ATOMS: atom_id res chain seq x y z
N MET A 1 6.40 -25.98 9.81
CA MET A 1 5.85 -26.89 10.84
C MET A 1 4.46 -27.34 10.40
N PRO A 2 4.14 -28.64 10.37
CA PRO A 2 2.79 -29.10 10.07
C PRO A 2 1.83 -28.57 11.15
N ASN A 3 0.71 -27.96 10.77
CA ASN A 3 -0.31 -27.24 11.60
C ASN A 3 -0.17 -25.72 11.78
N PHE A 4 0.84 -25.09 11.19
CA PHE A 4 1.03 -23.63 11.22
C PHE A 4 0.94 -22.99 9.82
N GLY A 5 0.44 -23.74 8.85
CA GLY A 5 0.37 -23.31 7.45
C GLY A 5 -0.95 -22.59 7.12
N TYR A 6 -0.85 -21.65 6.19
CA TYR A 6 -1.98 -21.04 5.52
C TYR A 6 -2.61 -22.01 4.52
N TYR A 7 -3.93 -21.95 4.33
CA TYR A 7 -4.63 -22.64 3.26
C TYR A 7 -5.48 -21.66 2.46
N TYR A 8 -5.62 -21.93 1.16
CA TYR A 8 -6.57 -21.23 0.30
C TYR A 8 -7.98 -21.67 0.65
N TYR A 9 -8.76 -20.80 1.30
CA TYR A 9 -10.20 -21.05 1.47
C TYR A 9 -10.95 -20.72 0.17
N HIS A 10 -10.49 -19.68 -0.52
CA HIS A 10 -10.81 -19.35 -1.90
C HIS A 10 -9.55 -18.82 -2.60
N LEU A 11 -9.47 -18.92 -3.93
CA LEU A 11 -8.31 -18.58 -4.78
C LEU A 11 -7.69 -17.18 -4.51
N TYR A 12 -8.35 -16.33 -3.72
CA TYR A 12 -8.03 -14.93 -3.53
C TYR A 12 -7.86 -14.49 -2.07
N LEU A 13 -8.05 -15.36 -1.07
CA LEU A 13 -7.93 -14.98 0.34
C LEU A 13 -7.10 -15.97 1.15
N TRP A 14 -6.14 -15.42 1.88
CA TRP A 14 -5.34 -16.15 2.87
C TRP A 14 -6.15 -16.18 4.16
N SER A 15 -6.62 -17.37 4.56
CA SER A 15 -7.35 -17.53 5.81
C SER A 15 -6.69 -18.62 6.66
N TYR A 16 -6.67 -18.40 7.96
CA TYR A 16 -6.18 -19.38 8.91
C TYR A 16 -7.19 -20.53 8.97
N VAL A 17 -6.70 -21.76 8.82
CA VAL A 17 -7.54 -22.92 9.09
C VAL A 17 -7.96 -22.89 10.56
N TYR A 18 -9.14 -23.41 10.86
CA TYR A 18 -9.61 -23.69 12.23
C TYR A 18 -8.80 -24.81 12.89
N ARG A 19 -7.47 -24.65 12.94
CA ARG A 19 -6.51 -25.48 13.65
C ARG A 19 -5.90 -24.64 14.76
N PRO A 20 -5.65 -25.24 15.94
CA PRO A 20 -5.20 -24.50 17.12
C PRO A 20 -3.88 -23.75 16.88
N GLY A 21 -2.97 -24.31 16.07
CA GLY A 21 -1.70 -23.66 15.73
C GLY A 21 -1.85 -22.44 14.81
N ALA A 22 -2.75 -22.50 13.83
CA ALA A 22 -3.00 -21.40 12.90
C ALA A 22 -3.74 -20.25 13.59
N LEU A 23 -4.70 -20.54 14.48
CA LEU A 23 -5.37 -19.54 15.30
C LEU A 23 -4.41 -18.85 16.29
N ALA A 24 -3.47 -19.59 16.88
CA ALA A 24 -2.46 -18.99 17.73
C ALA A 24 -1.55 -18.03 16.93
N ILE A 25 -1.15 -18.42 15.71
CA ILE A 25 -0.37 -17.55 14.83
C ILE A 25 -1.16 -16.31 14.41
N SER A 26 -2.45 -16.44 14.04
CA SER A 26 -3.24 -15.30 13.58
C SER A 26 -3.35 -14.21 14.65
N VAL A 27 -3.53 -14.61 15.91
CA VAL A 27 -3.56 -13.67 17.03
C VAL A 27 -2.21 -12.99 17.17
N ILE A 28 -1.11 -13.74 17.11
CA ILE A 28 0.25 -13.19 17.20
C ILE A 28 0.52 -12.20 16.06
N GLU A 29 0.31 -12.61 14.81
CA GLU A 29 0.56 -11.78 13.61
C GLU A 29 -0.27 -10.49 13.64
N SER A 30 -1.52 -10.54 14.11
CA SER A 30 -2.38 -9.35 14.23
C SER A 30 -1.81 -8.24 15.14
N TYR A 31 -0.90 -8.57 16.07
CA TYR A 31 -0.20 -7.59 16.89
C TYR A 31 1.18 -7.25 16.34
N TYR A 32 1.93 -8.24 15.86
CA TYR A 32 3.29 -8.04 15.37
C TYR A 32 3.33 -7.15 14.13
N ASP A 33 2.43 -7.37 13.17
CA ASP A 33 2.42 -6.62 11.91
C ASP A 33 2.23 -5.11 12.14
N PRO A 34 1.19 -4.65 12.88
CA PRO A 34 1.04 -3.22 13.19
C PRO A 34 2.19 -2.65 14.03
N ILE A 35 2.78 -3.43 14.95
CA ILE A 35 3.91 -2.98 15.77
C ILE A 35 5.12 -2.71 14.87
N PHE A 36 5.50 -3.66 14.01
CA PHE A 36 6.60 -3.49 13.08
C PHE A 36 6.34 -2.33 12.13
N MET A 37 5.11 -2.22 11.63
CA MET A 37 4.71 -1.11 10.78
C MET A 37 4.86 0.24 11.49
N GLY A 38 4.43 0.33 12.75
CA GLY A 38 4.59 1.52 13.59
C GLY A 38 6.05 1.88 13.84
N ILE A 39 6.92 0.89 14.08
CA ILE A 39 8.38 1.11 14.24
C ILE A 39 8.98 1.68 12.96
N ILE A 40 8.65 1.09 11.80
CA ILE A 40 9.11 1.55 10.48
C ILE A 40 8.69 3.01 10.29
N PHE A 41 7.44 3.36 10.59
CA PHE A 41 6.95 4.73 10.48
C PHE A 41 7.68 5.71 11.40
N LEU A 42 7.94 5.33 12.65
CA LEU A 42 8.70 6.17 13.58
C LEU A 42 10.12 6.43 13.06
N ILE A 43 10.78 5.40 12.52
CA ILE A 43 12.10 5.56 11.88
C ILE A 43 12.00 6.52 10.70
N TYR A 44 10.98 6.39 9.84
CA TYR A 44 10.76 7.33 8.73
C TYR A 44 10.54 8.76 9.21
N MET A 45 9.74 8.98 10.26
CA MET A 45 9.50 10.30 10.85
C MET A 45 10.77 10.90 11.45
N LEU A 46 11.61 10.09 12.09
CA LEU A 46 12.92 10.52 12.60
C LEU A 46 13.84 10.93 11.46
N VAL A 47 14.01 10.09 10.44
CA VAL A 47 14.84 10.40 9.26
C VAL A 47 14.37 11.70 8.61
N LEU A 48 13.06 11.90 8.48
CA LEU A 48 12.49 13.14 7.98
C LEU A 48 12.84 14.33 8.87
N ALA A 49 12.64 14.22 10.18
CA ALA A 49 12.95 15.29 11.12
C ALA A 49 14.44 15.69 11.04
N PHE A 50 15.33 14.71 10.90
CA PHE A 50 16.76 14.95 10.66
C PHE A 50 17.01 15.65 9.33
N MET A 51 16.38 15.20 8.24
CA MET A 51 16.51 15.85 6.93
C MET A 51 16.02 17.30 6.96
N VAL A 52 14.88 17.57 7.62
CA VAL A 52 14.33 18.93 7.79
C VAL A 52 15.27 19.79 8.63
N LYS A 53 15.76 19.28 9.77
CA LYS A 53 16.71 19.99 10.65
C LYS A 53 18.03 20.32 9.95
N MET A 54 18.56 19.39 9.14
CA MET A 54 19.75 19.64 8.32
C MET A 54 19.50 20.71 7.25
N ARG A 55 18.27 20.82 6.73
CA ARG A 55 17.89 21.80 5.71
C ARG A 55 17.46 23.16 6.23
N GLU A 56 17.02 23.30 7.48
CA GLU A 56 16.92 24.63 8.10
C GLU A 56 18.29 25.34 8.10
N SER A 57 19.38 24.58 8.13
CA SER A 57 20.74 25.09 7.99
C SER A 57 21.17 25.34 6.53
N ALA A 58 20.41 24.83 5.54
CA ALA A 58 20.74 24.88 4.11
C ALA A 58 19.49 25.22 3.26
N SER A 59 19.20 26.52 3.12
CA SER A 59 18.29 27.13 2.14
C SER A 59 17.16 26.24 1.58
N GLY A 60 16.09 26.05 2.35
CA GLY A 60 14.75 25.64 1.88
C GLY A 60 14.57 24.16 1.50
N LEU A 61 13.40 23.61 1.87
CA LEU A 61 12.99 22.26 1.49
C LEU A 61 12.67 22.18 -0.02
N SER A 62 13.25 21.21 -0.73
CA SER A 62 12.92 21.04 -2.15
C SER A 62 11.50 20.48 -2.30
N LYS A 63 10.74 20.99 -3.28
CA LYS A 63 9.40 20.47 -3.64
C LYS A 63 9.41 18.97 -3.97
N SER A 64 10.56 18.44 -4.39
CA SER A 64 10.74 17.00 -4.64
C SER A 64 10.80 16.16 -3.37
N GLU A 65 11.38 16.68 -2.29
CA GLU A 65 11.53 15.97 -1.01
C GLU A 65 10.21 15.92 -0.25
N LEU A 66 9.50 17.05 -0.16
CA LEU A 66 8.15 17.09 0.41
C LEU A 66 7.23 16.09 -0.30
N ARG A 67 7.40 15.96 -1.62
CA ARG A 67 6.62 15.01 -2.42
C ARG A 67 6.94 13.56 -2.07
N ILE A 68 8.22 13.19 -1.98
CA ILE A 68 8.62 11.82 -1.59
C ILE A 68 8.07 11.51 -0.20
N PHE A 69 8.14 12.48 0.71
CA PHE A 69 7.55 12.35 2.03
C PHE A 69 6.03 12.15 1.99
N CYS A 70 5.29 12.98 1.25
CA CYS A 70 3.85 12.78 1.07
C CYS A 70 3.51 11.40 0.51
N VAL A 71 4.32 10.88 -0.44
CA VAL A 71 4.12 9.52 -0.97
C VAL A 71 4.29 8.49 0.13
N ALA A 72 5.38 8.57 0.91
CA ALA A 72 5.64 7.65 2.01
C ALA A 72 4.53 7.68 3.08
N VAL A 73 4.03 8.87 3.44
CA VAL A 73 2.92 9.01 4.40
C VAL A 73 1.63 8.39 3.86
N VAL A 74 1.28 8.65 2.60
CA VAL A 74 0.07 8.08 1.98
C VAL A 74 0.17 6.57 1.90
N SER A 75 1.32 6.03 1.47
CA SER A 75 1.56 4.58 1.44
C SER A 75 1.48 3.96 2.83
N PHE A 76 2.04 4.60 3.85
CA PHE A 76 1.96 4.12 5.23
C PHE A 76 0.53 4.10 5.77
N LEU A 77 -0.24 5.18 5.56
CA LEU A 77 -1.64 5.24 5.99
C LEU A 77 -2.49 4.18 5.28
N TYR A 78 -2.26 3.99 3.99
CA TYR A 78 -2.94 2.99 3.19
C TYR A 78 -2.66 1.57 3.72
N GLU A 79 -1.40 1.22 3.91
CA GLU A 79 -1.01 -0.12 4.38
C GLU A 79 -1.46 -0.38 5.83
N SER A 80 -1.50 0.67 6.67
CA SER A 80 -2.00 0.57 8.04
C SER A 80 -3.49 0.28 8.02
N PHE A 81 -4.22 0.97 7.14
CA PHE A 81 -5.64 0.74 6.95
C PHE A 81 -5.91 -0.65 6.38
N PHE A 82 -5.14 -1.10 5.39
CA PHE A 82 -5.27 -2.43 4.81
C PHE A 82 -5.00 -3.54 5.84
N THR A 83 -3.92 -3.41 6.63
CA THR A 83 -3.61 -4.33 7.74
C THR A 83 -4.75 -4.36 8.76
N CYS A 84 -5.25 -3.18 9.17
CA CYS A 84 -6.38 -3.07 10.08
C CYS A 84 -7.64 -3.74 9.51
N TRP A 85 -7.90 -3.53 8.22
CA TRP A 85 -9.01 -4.14 7.51
C TRP A 85 -8.89 -5.67 7.50
N SER A 86 -7.72 -6.20 7.13
CA SER A 86 -7.50 -7.64 7.00
C SER A 86 -7.59 -8.41 8.31
N PHE A 87 -7.16 -7.85 9.44
CA PHE A 87 -7.15 -8.58 10.72
C PHE A 87 -8.40 -8.36 11.58
N TRP A 88 -8.94 -7.13 11.64
CA TRP A 88 -10.03 -6.81 12.58
C TRP A 88 -11.41 -6.85 11.96
N VAL A 89 -11.56 -6.70 10.64
CA VAL A 89 -12.87 -6.69 9.97
C VAL A 89 -13.47 -8.08 9.76
N PRO A 90 -12.71 -9.14 9.42
CA PRO A 90 -13.30 -10.47 9.23
C PRO A 90 -14.07 -11.00 10.46
N PRO A 91 -13.58 -10.84 11.71
CA PRO A 91 -14.34 -11.21 12.90
C PRO A 91 -15.64 -10.42 13.12
N LEU A 92 -15.73 -9.19 12.59
CA LEU A 92 -16.90 -8.31 12.73
C LEU A 92 -18.03 -8.66 11.73
N LEU A 93 -17.70 -9.32 10.62
CA LEU A 93 -18.62 -9.62 9.52
C LEU A 93 -18.55 -11.11 9.12
N PRO A 94 -18.92 -12.03 10.03
CA PRO A 94 -18.74 -13.48 9.83
C PRO A 94 -19.58 -14.10 8.71
N ASP A 95 -20.63 -13.43 8.23
CA ASP A 95 -21.54 -13.94 7.18
C ASP A 95 -21.33 -13.27 5.80
N GLN A 96 -20.29 -12.44 5.64
CA GLN A 96 -20.08 -11.62 4.44
C GLN A 96 -18.75 -11.93 3.73
N ASP A 97 -18.44 -13.22 3.56
CA ASP A 97 -17.20 -13.70 2.93
C ASP A 97 -16.99 -13.10 1.53
N MET A 98 -18.05 -12.99 0.73
CA MET A 98 -17.97 -12.41 -0.62
C MET A 98 -17.54 -10.93 -0.61
N LEU A 99 -17.98 -10.14 0.37
CA LEU A 99 -17.55 -8.74 0.50
C LEU A 99 -16.10 -8.64 0.97
N MET A 100 -15.65 -9.56 1.81
CA MET A 100 -14.25 -9.64 2.24
C MET A 100 -13.34 -10.01 1.08
N ASP A 101 -13.74 -10.96 0.23
CA ASP A 101 -13.02 -11.35 -0.98
C ASP A 101 -12.88 -10.18 -1.97
N ILE A 102 -13.99 -9.47 -2.24
CA ILE A 102 -14.00 -8.35 -3.18
C ILE A 102 -13.15 -7.19 -2.64
N SER A 103 -13.33 -6.83 -1.36
CA SER A 103 -12.59 -5.72 -0.75
C SER A 103 -11.10 -6.02 -0.69
N SER A 104 -10.70 -7.24 -0.31
CA SER A 104 -9.29 -7.64 -0.24
C SER A 104 -8.63 -7.63 -1.61
N ASN A 105 -9.28 -8.16 -2.65
CA ASN A 105 -8.77 -8.05 -4.03
C ASN A 105 -8.63 -6.61 -4.49
N PHE A 106 -9.60 -5.76 -4.15
CA PHE A 106 -9.55 -4.34 -4.50
C PHE A 106 -8.36 -3.64 -3.84
N PHE A 107 -8.10 -3.90 -2.56
CA PHE A 107 -6.90 -3.40 -1.88
C PHE A 107 -5.61 -3.96 -2.51
N TRP A 108 -5.56 -5.24 -2.86
CA TRP A 108 -4.39 -5.79 -3.55
C TRP A 108 -4.09 -5.09 -4.89
N ILE A 109 -5.12 -4.81 -5.69
CA ILE A 109 -4.98 -4.07 -6.95
C ILE A 109 -4.54 -2.62 -6.69
N LEU A 110 -5.14 -1.98 -5.68
CA LEU A 110 -4.77 -0.63 -5.30
C LEU A 110 -3.32 -0.55 -4.86
N ASP A 111 -2.86 -1.50 -4.06
CA ASP A 111 -1.48 -1.52 -3.54
C ASP A 111 -0.45 -1.58 -4.69
N CYS A 112 -0.69 -2.46 -5.66
CA CYS A 112 0.12 -2.56 -6.88
C CYS A 112 0.19 -1.24 -7.68
N GLY A 113 -0.88 -0.44 -7.66
CA GLY A 113 -1.01 0.81 -8.40
C GLY A 113 -0.73 2.09 -7.59
N LEU A 114 -0.67 2.00 -6.26
CA LEU A 114 -0.72 3.15 -5.36
C LEU A 114 0.48 4.06 -5.58
N PHE A 115 1.67 3.47 -5.64
CA PHE A 115 2.90 4.23 -5.86
C PHE A 115 2.85 5.02 -7.18
N ALA A 116 2.39 4.38 -8.27
CA ALA A 116 2.26 5.02 -9.57
C ALA A 116 1.20 6.13 -9.56
N LEU A 117 0.04 5.88 -8.94
CA LEU A 117 -1.03 6.85 -8.79
C LEU A 117 -0.58 8.08 -8.01
N VAL A 118 0.02 7.87 -6.84
CA VAL A 118 0.50 8.95 -5.97
C VAL A 118 1.62 9.73 -6.67
N MET A 119 2.54 9.05 -7.35
CA MET A 119 3.57 9.72 -8.14
C MET A 119 2.99 10.55 -9.28
N LEU A 120 1.97 10.06 -9.99
CA LEU A 120 1.27 10.80 -11.04
C LEU A 120 0.56 12.03 -10.44
N VAL A 121 -0.15 11.85 -9.31
CA VAL A 121 -0.84 12.94 -8.59
C VAL A 121 0.14 14.01 -8.13
N PHE A 122 1.34 13.69 -7.69
CA PHE A 122 2.27 14.74 -7.24
C PHE A 122 3.21 15.26 -8.33
N ASN A 123 3.38 14.57 -9.46
CA ASN A 123 4.23 15.03 -10.56
C ASN A 123 3.43 15.77 -11.66
N ARG A 124 3.40 17.09 -11.60
CA ARG A 124 2.83 17.89 -12.70
C ARG A 124 3.57 17.67 -14.03
N ASN A 125 4.88 17.42 -13.99
CA ASN A 125 5.67 17.21 -15.21
C ASN A 125 5.40 15.84 -15.84
N LEU A 126 5.24 14.77 -15.04
CA LEU A 126 4.81 13.47 -15.59
C LEU A 126 3.40 13.56 -16.15
N ARG A 127 2.47 14.24 -15.48
CA ARG A 127 1.11 14.44 -16.00
C ARG A 127 1.10 15.14 -17.36
N LYS A 128 1.89 16.21 -17.51
CA LYS A 128 2.04 16.91 -18.80
C LYS A 128 2.63 16.00 -19.88
N LYS A 129 3.69 15.25 -19.56
CA LYS A 129 4.32 14.31 -20.51
C LYS A 129 3.39 13.15 -20.90
N MET A 130 2.66 12.58 -19.96
CA MET A 130 1.66 11.54 -20.25
C MET A 130 0.54 12.08 -21.14
N LEU A 131 -0.02 13.26 -20.84
CA LEU A 131 -1.04 13.88 -21.68
C LEU A 131 -0.54 14.18 -23.10
N GLN A 132 0.74 14.56 -23.25
CA GLN A 132 1.37 14.73 -24.56
C GLN A 132 1.49 13.39 -25.29
N LEU A 133 1.99 12.34 -24.63
CA LEU A 133 2.09 11.00 -25.22
C LEU A 133 0.73 10.43 -25.62
N THR A 134 -0.29 10.55 -24.76
CA THR A 134 -1.66 10.10 -25.08
C THR A 134 -2.24 10.86 -26.27
N ARG A 135 -1.94 12.16 -26.43
CA ARG A 135 -2.37 12.93 -27.62
C ARG A 135 -1.61 12.55 -28.89
N THR A 136 -0.33 12.23 -28.79
CA THR A 136 0.51 11.86 -29.94
C THR A 136 0.27 10.42 -30.39
N SER A 137 0.00 9.49 -29.48
CA SER A 137 -0.26 8.08 -29.78
C SER A 137 -1.57 7.84 -30.55
N THR A 138 -2.51 8.79 -30.56
CA THR A 138 -3.72 8.72 -31.40
C THR A 138 -3.44 9.00 -32.89
N VAL A 139 -2.24 9.46 -33.24
CA VAL A 139 -1.83 9.76 -34.62
C VAL A 139 -0.70 8.82 -35.06
N VAL A 140 -0.98 7.52 -35.06
CA VAL A 140 -0.21 6.55 -35.86
C VAL A 140 -1.22 5.78 -36.69
N VAL A 141 -1.68 6.43 -37.77
CA VAL A 141 -2.42 5.75 -38.84
C VAL A 141 -1.40 4.89 -39.56
N ILE A 142 -1.52 3.57 -39.42
CA ILE A 142 -0.75 2.59 -40.18
C ILE A 142 -1.21 2.71 -41.64
N THR A 143 -0.49 3.45 -42.47
CA THR A 143 -0.62 3.34 -43.93
C THR A 143 0.03 2.02 -44.36
N GLN A 144 -0.79 1.00 -44.60
CA GLN A 144 -0.40 -0.19 -45.35
C GLN A 144 -0.20 0.19 -46.82
N ASN A 145 1.00 -0.07 -47.34
CA ASN A 145 1.30 -0.14 -48.78
C ASN A 145 0.97 -1.52 -49.35
#